data_AF-A0A250FX24-F1
#
_entry.id   AF-A0A250FX24-F1
#
_cell.length_a   1.000
_cell.length_b   1.000
_cell.length_c   1.000
_cell.angle_alpha   90.00
_cell.angle_beta   90.00
_cell.angle_gamma   90.00
#
_symmetry.space_group_name_H-M   'P 1'
#
loop_
_entity.id
_entity.type
_entity.pdbx_description
1 polymer ?
#
loop_
_entity_poly.entity_id
_entity_poly.type
_entity_poly.pdbx_seq_one_letter_code
_entity_poly.pdbx_strand_id
1 'polypeptide(L)'
;MKRKIVLVTLILSIYLGCAQKQLTQAELETMFSKDWCTCLEKESVGKDGEQIPQVWVDCIAKIMKQYTENEILYADIRKFAILNYPDSNLSDYERERLFGRQLGKKMLVQSLDNCDIYLKGMSDFKTFYIKKATQDASSESKKEVEVLIKKMQETLDEVDINKMNDTQKSQIGEYYVLLGLLYEFKGDKSLALLQYDKAIELVPYNYKAIAFKKLIN
;
A
#
# COMPACT_ATOMS: atom_id res chain seq x y z
N MET A 1 -41.78 42.34 19.45
CA MET A 1 -40.42 42.30 18.85
C MET A 1 -39.54 41.15 19.37
N LYS A 2 -39.48 40.88 20.68
CA LYS A 2 -38.60 39.83 21.27
C LYS A 2 -38.84 38.39 20.76
N ARG A 3 -40.08 38.00 20.39
CA ARG A 3 -40.37 36.65 19.83
C ARG A 3 -39.87 36.43 18.40
N LYS A 4 -39.69 37.48 17.60
CA LYS A 4 -39.17 37.35 16.21
C LYS A 4 -37.65 37.17 16.17
N ILE A 5 -36.94 37.69 17.18
CA ILE A 5 -35.47 37.55 17.28
C ILE A 5 -35.09 36.10 17.60
N VAL A 6 -35.81 35.43 18.52
CA VAL A 6 -35.55 34.02 18.89
C VAL A 6 -35.75 33.05 17.72
N LEU A 7 -36.74 33.30 16.85
CA LEU A 7 -37.01 32.45 15.69
C LEU A 7 -35.90 32.56 14.62
N VAL A 8 -35.33 33.75 14.44
CA VAL A 8 -34.25 33.99 13.47
C VAL A 8 -32.93 33.37 13.95
N THR A 9 -32.62 33.41 15.23
CA THR A 9 -31.43 32.72 15.78
C THR A 9 -31.55 31.20 15.69
N LEU A 10 -32.75 30.63 15.89
CA LEU A 10 -32.98 29.19 15.76
C LEU A 10 -32.81 28.70 14.31
N ILE A 11 -33.34 29.46 13.34
CA ILE A 11 -33.16 29.16 11.91
C ILE A 11 -31.70 29.33 11.49
N LEU A 12 -30.99 30.38 11.96
CA LEU A 12 -29.55 30.52 11.69
C LEU A 12 -28.71 29.40 12.33
N SER A 13 -29.06 28.91 13.52
CA SER A 13 -28.34 27.79 14.15
C SER A 13 -28.56 26.45 13.45
N ILE A 14 -29.73 26.25 12.81
CA ILE A 14 -30.00 25.08 11.97
C ILE A 14 -29.22 25.19 10.65
N TYR A 15 -29.12 26.39 10.06
CA TYR A 15 -28.34 26.63 8.85
C TYR A 15 -26.81 26.59 9.08
N LEU A 16 -26.33 27.03 10.24
CA LEU A 16 -24.90 27.00 10.60
C LEU A 16 -24.47 25.64 11.19
N GLY A 17 -25.41 24.84 11.70
CA GLY A 17 -25.14 23.52 12.27
C GLY A 17 -24.98 22.36 11.27
N CYS A 18 -25.19 22.62 9.97
CA CYS A 18 -25.11 21.59 8.93
C CYS A 18 -23.97 21.81 7.92
N ALA A 19 -22.99 22.67 8.21
CA ALA A 19 -21.72 22.64 7.50
C ALA A 19 -20.93 21.41 7.97
N GLN A 20 -21.29 20.22 7.47
CA GLN A 20 -20.47 19.03 7.67
C GLN A 20 -19.05 19.36 7.22
N LYS A 21 -18.11 19.25 8.16
CA LYS A 21 -16.68 19.45 7.88
C LYS A 21 -16.29 18.46 6.79
N GLN A 22 -15.98 18.96 5.60
CA GLN A 22 -15.45 18.15 4.52
C GLN A 22 -14.06 17.66 4.93
N LEU A 23 -13.80 16.36 4.76
CA LEU A 23 -12.46 15.83 4.97
C LEU A 23 -11.52 16.40 3.91
N THR A 24 -10.27 16.61 4.30
CA THR A 24 -9.15 16.77 3.36
C THR A 24 -8.63 15.39 2.95
N GLN A 25 -7.92 15.31 1.81
CA GLN A 25 -7.33 14.05 1.37
C GLN A 25 -6.32 13.51 2.39
N ALA A 26 -5.55 14.38 3.04
CA ALA A 26 -4.60 14.00 4.09
C ALA A 26 -5.30 13.45 5.34
N GLU A 27 -6.45 14.01 5.73
CA GLU A 27 -7.26 13.47 6.83
C GLU A 27 -7.82 12.09 6.46
N LEU A 28 -8.30 11.89 5.23
CA LEU A 28 -8.76 10.59 4.74
C LEU A 28 -7.64 9.54 4.76
N GLU A 29 -6.45 9.89 4.24
CA GLU A 29 -5.25 9.05 4.28
C GLU A 29 -4.86 8.70 5.73
N THR A 30 -4.90 9.67 6.64
CA THR A 30 -4.58 9.43 8.07
C THR A 30 -5.61 8.51 8.74
N MET A 31 -6.90 8.73 8.49
CA MET A 31 -7.99 7.92 9.04
C MET A 31 -7.87 6.47 8.62
N PHE A 32 -7.70 6.20 7.32
CA PHE A 32 -7.60 4.82 6.87
C PHE A 32 -6.31 4.17 7.38
N SER A 33 -5.17 4.88 7.51
CA SER A 33 -3.92 4.27 7.98
C SER A 33 -4.06 3.85 9.44
N LYS A 34 -4.78 4.66 10.24
CA LYS A 34 -5.17 4.32 11.61
C LYS A 34 -6.10 3.10 11.65
N ASP A 35 -7.19 3.10 10.88
CA ASP A 35 -8.16 2.00 10.85
C ASP A 35 -7.50 0.69 10.38
N TRP A 36 -6.59 0.79 9.40
CA TRP A 36 -5.75 -0.29 8.93
C TRP A 36 -4.88 -0.86 10.04
N CYS A 37 -4.14 0.00 10.74
CA CYS A 37 -3.28 -0.45 11.81
C CYS A 37 -4.06 -1.12 12.94
N THR A 38 -5.17 -0.50 13.38
CA THR A 38 -6.05 -1.07 14.40
C THR A 38 -6.62 -2.43 13.98
N CYS A 39 -6.98 -2.60 12.71
CA CYS A 39 -7.43 -3.88 12.20
C CYS A 39 -6.31 -4.93 12.27
N LEU A 40 -5.10 -4.59 11.82
CA LEU A 40 -3.96 -5.50 11.86
C LEU A 40 -3.61 -5.92 13.29
N GLU A 41 -3.52 -4.98 14.23
CA GLU A 41 -3.23 -5.25 15.65
C GLU A 41 -4.19 -6.29 16.24
N LYS A 42 -5.46 -6.21 15.85
CA LYS A 42 -6.50 -7.14 16.30
C LYS A 42 -6.40 -8.50 15.62
N GLU A 43 -6.26 -8.52 14.29
CA GLU A 43 -6.46 -9.73 13.49
C GLU A 43 -5.16 -10.53 13.29
N SER A 44 -3.98 -9.94 13.53
CA SER A 44 -2.68 -10.63 13.41
C SER A 44 -2.28 -11.44 14.65
N VAL A 45 -3.04 -11.36 15.76
CA VAL A 45 -2.71 -12.08 16.99
C VAL A 45 -2.70 -13.59 16.74
N GLY A 46 -1.57 -14.24 17.02
CA GLY A 46 -1.39 -15.68 16.85
C GLY A 46 -1.25 -16.14 15.39
N LYS A 47 -1.07 -15.21 14.44
CA LYS A 47 -0.86 -15.52 13.02
C LYS A 47 0.62 -15.63 12.69
N ASP A 48 0.98 -16.57 11.84
CA ASP A 48 2.34 -16.69 11.29
C ASP A 48 2.48 -15.94 9.95
N GLY A 49 3.72 -15.88 9.43
CA GLY A 49 4.04 -15.18 8.18
C GLY A 49 3.30 -15.69 6.94
N GLU A 50 2.82 -16.93 6.92
CA GLU A 50 2.03 -17.48 5.81
C GLU A 50 0.59 -16.93 5.83
N GLN A 51 0.05 -16.69 7.03
CA GLN A 51 -1.29 -16.17 7.25
C GLN A 51 -1.38 -14.64 7.13
N ILE A 52 -0.28 -13.92 7.36
CA ILE A 52 -0.23 -12.44 7.31
C ILE A 52 -0.86 -11.85 6.03
N PRO A 53 -0.57 -12.35 4.81
CA PRO A 53 -1.18 -11.81 3.59
C PRO A 53 -2.71 -11.90 3.57
N GLN A 54 -3.29 -12.96 4.13
CA GLN A 54 -4.74 -13.10 4.20
C GLN A 54 -5.34 -12.11 5.20
N VAL A 55 -4.69 -11.95 6.37
CA VAL A 55 -5.07 -10.93 7.36
C VAL A 55 -5.10 -9.54 6.73
N TRP A 56 -4.11 -9.23 5.88
CA TRP A 56 -4.08 -7.97 5.16
C TRP A 56 -5.29 -7.80 4.24
N VAL A 57 -5.58 -8.79 3.40
CA VAL A 57 -6.73 -8.75 2.49
C VAL A 57 -8.04 -8.57 3.28
N ASP A 58 -8.22 -9.31 4.36
CA ASP A 58 -9.43 -9.26 5.19
C ASP A 58 -9.60 -7.88 5.84
N CYS A 59 -8.51 -7.28 6.35
CA CYS A 59 -8.57 -5.94 6.92
C CYS A 59 -8.90 -4.87 5.88
N ILE A 60 -8.36 -4.96 4.65
CA ILE A 60 -8.69 -4.00 3.59
C ILE A 60 -10.18 -4.14 3.25
N ALA A 61 -10.67 -5.37 3.09
CA ALA A 61 -12.07 -5.62 2.78
C ALA A 61 -13.01 -5.06 3.86
N LYS A 62 -12.68 -5.24 5.15
CA LYS A 62 -13.45 -4.68 6.28
C LYS A 62 -13.50 -3.15 6.24
N ILE A 63 -12.35 -2.50 6.03
CA ILE A 63 -12.26 -1.03 5.99
C ILE A 63 -12.99 -0.48 4.77
N MET A 64 -12.77 -1.06 3.59
CA MET A 64 -13.46 -0.65 2.37
C MET A 64 -14.98 -0.77 2.53
N LYS A 65 -15.47 -1.87 3.11
CA LYS A 65 -16.89 -2.04 3.42
C LYS A 65 -17.41 -0.92 4.33
N GLN A 66 -16.73 -0.68 5.46
CA GLN A 66 -17.07 0.40 6.39
C GLN A 66 -17.12 1.77 5.69
N TYR A 67 -16.18 2.03 4.77
CA TYR A 67 -16.07 3.32 4.09
C TYR A 67 -17.17 3.48 3.03
N THR A 68 -17.53 2.40 2.33
CA THR A 68 -18.64 2.41 1.37
C THR A 68 -20.02 2.48 2.03
N GLU A 69 -20.18 1.94 3.25
CA GLU A 69 -21.43 2.00 4.01
C GLU A 69 -21.63 3.36 4.71
N ASN A 70 -20.58 4.18 4.81
CA ASN A 70 -20.65 5.53 5.34
C ASN A 70 -20.84 6.55 4.21
N GLU A 71 -22.07 7.04 4.03
CA GLU A 71 -22.44 7.93 2.92
C GLU A 71 -21.57 9.20 2.83
N ILE A 72 -21.21 9.79 3.97
CA ILE A 72 -20.41 11.03 4.02
C ILE A 72 -18.99 10.73 3.54
N LEU A 73 -18.39 9.67 4.07
CA LEU A 73 -17.03 9.27 3.73
C LEU A 73 -16.92 8.84 2.27
N TYR A 74 -17.90 8.09 1.78
CA TYR A 74 -17.97 7.70 0.38
C TYR A 74 -18.14 8.91 -0.56
N ALA A 75 -18.94 9.90 -0.18
CA ALA A 75 -19.07 11.15 -0.93
C ALA A 75 -17.75 11.92 -1.03
N ASP A 76 -16.98 12.00 0.08
CA ASP A 76 -15.65 12.62 0.07
C ASP A 76 -14.67 11.83 -0.81
N ILE A 77 -14.66 10.49 -0.76
CA ILE A 77 -13.85 9.63 -1.65
C ILE A 77 -14.17 9.90 -3.12
N ARG A 78 -15.46 9.93 -3.48
CA ARG A 78 -15.89 10.20 -4.86
C ARG A 78 -15.47 11.60 -5.32
N LYS A 79 -15.62 12.60 -4.46
CA LYS A 79 -15.16 13.96 -4.72
C LYS A 79 -13.64 13.98 -5.01
N PHE A 80 -12.83 13.30 -4.19
CA PHE A 80 -11.39 13.22 -4.45
C PHE A 80 -11.04 12.45 -5.71
N ALA A 81 -11.79 11.39 -6.04
CA ALA A 81 -11.61 10.66 -7.28
C ALA A 81 -11.82 11.55 -8.51
N ILE A 82 -12.87 12.37 -8.52
CA ILE A 82 -13.16 13.33 -9.59
C ILE A 82 -12.05 14.39 -9.70
N LEU A 83 -11.59 14.93 -8.56
CA LEU A 83 -10.55 15.95 -8.53
C LEU A 83 -9.18 15.44 -9.01
N ASN A 84 -8.82 14.20 -8.67
CA ASN A 84 -7.53 13.61 -9.05
C ASN A 84 -7.53 13.02 -10.48
N TYR A 85 -8.71 12.70 -11.03
CA TYR A 85 -8.87 12.10 -12.36
C TYR A 85 -9.91 12.88 -13.18
N PRO A 86 -9.58 14.09 -13.67
CA PRO A 86 -10.54 14.96 -14.36
C PRO A 86 -10.91 14.49 -15.77
N ASP A 87 -10.22 13.50 -16.34
CA ASP A 87 -10.47 13.00 -17.71
C ASP A 87 -11.95 12.63 -17.91
N SER A 88 -12.63 13.34 -18.80
CA SER A 88 -14.06 13.16 -19.09
C SER A 88 -14.38 11.80 -19.71
N ASN A 89 -13.40 11.10 -20.27
CA ASN A 89 -13.59 9.78 -20.87
C ASN A 89 -13.67 8.65 -19.83
N LEU A 90 -13.28 8.91 -18.58
CA LEU A 90 -13.40 7.94 -17.50
C LEU A 90 -14.82 7.99 -16.90
N SER A 91 -15.42 6.81 -16.74
CA SER A 91 -16.60 6.68 -15.90
C SER A 91 -16.28 7.01 -14.44
N ASP A 92 -17.30 7.39 -13.65
CA ASP A 92 -17.13 7.63 -12.22
C ASP A 92 -16.51 6.43 -11.50
N TYR A 93 -16.96 5.22 -11.86
CA TYR A 93 -16.40 3.97 -11.36
C TYR A 93 -14.90 3.83 -11.66
N GLU A 94 -14.45 4.19 -12.87
CA GLU A 94 -13.03 4.12 -13.22
C GLU A 94 -12.19 5.14 -12.45
N ARG A 95 -12.69 6.37 -12.26
CA ARG A 95 -12.03 7.38 -11.43
C ARG A 95 -11.89 6.89 -10.00
N GLU A 96 -12.97 6.39 -9.41
CA GLU A 96 -12.98 5.85 -8.04
C GLU A 96 -12.02 4.67 -7.89
N ARG A 97 -12.01 3.75 -8.87
CA ARG A 97 -11.08 2.61 -8.88
C ARG A 97 -9.62 3.06 -8.95
N LEU A 98 -9.29 4.03 -9.80
CA LEU A 98 -7.93 4.55 -9.92
C LEU A 98 -7.49 5.29 -8.65
N PHE A 99 -8.38 6.14 -8.11
CA PHE A 99 -8.15 6.84 -6.85
C PHE A 99 -7.95 5.86 -5.69
N GLY A 100 -8.84 4.87 -5.53
CA GLY A 100 -8.72 3.85 -4.50
C GLY A 100 -7.41 3.06 -4.60
N ARG A 101 -6.93 2.74 -5.81
CA ARG A 101 -5.63 2.10 -6.01
C ARG A 101 -4.46 2.99 -5.59
N GLN A 102 -4.47 4.27 -5.95
CA GLN A 102 -3.40 5.20 -5.54
C GLN A 102 -3.42 5.48 -4.05
N LEU A 103 -4.61 5.68 -3.49
CA LEU A 103 -4.84 5.81 -2.06
C LEU A 103 -4.24 4.58 -1.36
N GLY A 104 -4.72 3.38 -1.66
CA GLY A 104 -4.20 2.14 -1.07
C GLY A 104 -2.67 2.01 -1.12
N LYS A 105 -2.03 2.34 -2.26
CA LYS A 105 -0.56 2.32 -2.37
C LYS A 105 0.12 3.30 -1.42
N LYS A 106 -0.29 4.58 -1.41
CA LYS A 106 0.24 5.60 -0.50
C LYS A 106 0.08 5.20 0.96
N MET A 107 -1.07 4.62 1.26
CA MET A 107 -1.44 4.21 2.60
C MET A 107 -0.62 3.04 3.13
N LEU A 108 -0.35 2.04 2.29
CA LEU A 108 0.57 0.95 2.66
C LEU A 108 1.96 1.51 2.96
N VAL A 109 2.44 2.47 2.16
CA VAL A 109 3.73 3.13 2.42
C VAL A 109 3.72 3.91 3.73
N GLN A 110 2.72 4.77 3.97
CA GLN A 110 2.58 5.52 5.23
C GLN A 110 2.48 4.60 6.45
N SER A 111 1.84 3.44 6.30
CA SER A 111 1.71 2.46 7.38
C SER A 111 3.04 1.83 7.77
N LEU A 112 4.07 1.87 6.92
CA LEU A 112 5.42 1.42 7.30
C LEU A 112 6.06 2.30 8.36
N ASP A 113 5.64 3.57 8.47
CA ASP A 113 6.16 4.53 9.45
C ASP A 113 5.28 4.66 10.69
N ASN A 114 3.97 4.40 10.54
CA ASN A 114 2.99 4.67 11.60
C ASN A 114 2.34 3.39 12.18
N CYS A 115 2.72 2.21 11.71
CA CYS A 115 2.12 0.94 12.13
C CYS A 115 3.17 -0.16 12.34
N ASP A 116 3.65 -0.29 13.58
CA ASP A 116 4.68 -1.27 13.95
C ASP A 116 4.26 -2.71 13.64
N ILE A 117 2.99 -3.05 13.83
CA ILE A 117 2.49 -4.40 13.51
C ILE A 117 2.54 -4.69 12.01
N TYR A 118 2.36 -3.67 11.17
CA TYR A 118 2.47 -3.83 9.73
C TYR A 118 3.92 -4.05 9.31
N LEU A 119 4.85 -3.25 9.84
CA LEU A 119 6.28 -3.43 9.59
C LEU A 119 6.78 -4.80 10.08
N LYS A 120 6.34 -5.23 11.27
CA LYS A 120 6.59 -6.59 11.77
C LYS A 120 6.02 -7.64 10.82
N GLY A 121 4.78 -7.49 10.37
CA GLY A 121 4.16 -8.38 9.39
C GLY A 121 4.95 -8.46 8.08
N MET A 122 5.51 -7.34 7.61
CA MET A 122 6.40 -7.30 6.44
C MET A 122 7.71 -8.06 6.69
N SER A 123 8.26 -8.00 7.90
CA SER A 123 9.43 -8.80 8.30
C SER A 123 9.12 -10.29 8.36
N ASP A 124 7.98 -10.67 8.94
CA ASP A 124 7.53 -12.07 9.02
C ASP A 124 7.27 -12.63 7.60
N PHE A 125 6.62 -11.83 6.74
CA PHE A 125 6.39 -12.14 5.33
C PHE A 125 7.70 -12.30 4.55
N LYS A 126 8.66 -11.39 4.74
CA LYS A 126 10.01 -11.48 4.16
C LYS A 126 10.69 -12.80 4.54
N THR A 127 10.67 -13.13 5.83
CA THR A 127 11.26 -14.35 6.38
C THR A 127 10.59 -15.59 5.79
N PHE A 128 9.26 -15.59 5.67
CA PHE A 128 8.52 -16.65 5.02
C PHE A 128 8.95 -16.85 3.56
N TYR A 129 9.07 -15.77 2.78
CA TYR A 129 9.50 -15.84 1.38
C TYR A 129 10.91 -16.40 1.23
N ILE A 130 11.85 -15.91 2.05
CA ILE A 130 13.22 -16.43 2.07
C ILE A 130 13.18 -17.92 2.42
N LYS A 131 12.52 -18.29 3.52
CA LYS A 131 12.42 -19.68 3.96
C LYS A 131 11.80 -20.58 2.89
N LYS A 132 10.75 -20.14 2.19
CA LYS A 132 10.10 -20.91 1.12
C LYS A 132 10.97 -21.05 -0.11
N ALA A 133 11.69 -20.00 -0.49
CA ALA A 133 12.69 -20.05 -1.56
C ALA A 133 13.87 -20.98 -1.22
N THR A 134 14.07 -21.28 0.06
CA THR A 134 15.23 -22.01 0.57
C THR A 134 14.84 -23.27 1.35
N GLN A 135 13.59 -23.72 1.31
CA GLN A 135 13.15 -24.83 2.17
C GLN A 135 13.73 -26.18 1.71
N ASP A 136 14.30 -26.21 0.49
CA ASP A 136 15.05 -27.32 -0.09
C ASP A 136 16.59 -27.11 0.01
N ALA A 137 17.05 -26.11 0.77
CA ALA A 137 18.39 -25.57 0.63
C ALA A 137 19.49 -26.28 1.46
N SER A 138 20.15 -27.29 0.86
CA SER A 138 21.48 -27.76 1.30
C SER A 138 22.58 -26.71 0.97
N SER A 139 23.86 -26.96 1.20
CA SER A 139 24.95 -26.09 0.70
C SER A 139 24.93 -25.87 -0.83
N GLU A 140 24.18 -26.71 -1.56
CA GLU A 140 23.90 -26.62 -3.00
C GLU A 140 22.98 -25.44 -3.35
N SER A 141 22.13 -25.00 -2.42
CA SER A 141 21.19 -23.89 -2.60
C SER A 141 21.79 -22.54 -2.90
N LYS A 142 22.98 -22.24 -2.36
CA LYS A 142 23.65 -20.96 -2.64
C LYS A 142 24.02 -20.87 -4.12
N LYS A 143 24.39 -22.01 -4.74
CA LYS A 143 24.66 -22.09 -6.18
C LYS A 143 23.38 -21.97 -6.99
N GLU A 144 22.28 -22.58 -6.55
CA GLU A 144 20.98 -22.44 -7.22
C GLU A 144 20.47 -21.00 -7.17
N VAL A 145 20.60 -20.32 -6.02
CA VAL A 145 20.27 -18.90 -5.89
C VAL A 145 21.16 -18.04 -6.79
N GLU A 146 22.45 -18.36 -6.92
CA GLU A 146 23.34 -17.67 -7.87
C GLU A 146 22.90 -17.82 -9.33
N VAL A 147 22.51 -19.03 -9.73
CA VAL A 147 21.96 -19.29 -11.07
C VAL A 147 20.66 -18.51 -11.27
N LEU A 148 19.78 -18.48 -10.27
CA LEU A 148 18.52 -17.73 -10.33
C LEU A 148 18.75 -16.22 -10.44
N ILE A 149 19.64 -15.65 -9.60
CA ILE A 149 20.02 -14.23 -9.67
C ILE A 149 20.54 -13.92 -11.08
N LYS A 150 21.48 -14.72 -11.60
CA LYS A 150 22.04 -14.51 -12.94
C LYS A 150 20.96 -14.52 -14.01
N LYS A 151 20.07 -15.52 -14.00
CA LYS A 151 18.95 -15.61 -14.95
C LYS A 151 18.02 -14.40 -14.86
N MET A 152 17.71 -13.94 -13.66
CA MET A 152 16.88 -12.74 -13.46
C MET A 152 17.57 -11.48 -13.98
N GLN A 153 18.89 -11.34 -13.78
CA GLN A 153 19.66 -10.23 -14.32
C GLN A 153 19.67 -10.22 -15.85
N GLU A 154 19.92 -11.37 -16.48
CA GLU A 154 19.86 -11.51 -17.94
C GLU A 154 18.50 -11.09 -18.49
N THR A 155 17.40 -11.55 -17.87
CA THR A 155 16.04 -11.10 -18.24
C THR A 155 15.85 -9.58 -18.11
N LEU A 156 16.44 -8.96 -17.08
CA LEU A 156 16.33 -7.52 -16.85
C LEU A 156 17.19 -6.70 -17.81
N ASP A 157 18.30 -7.25 -18.29
CA ASP A 157 19.18 -6.58 -19.26
C ASP A 157 18.55 -6.51 -20.66
N GLU A 158 17.65 -7.44 -21.00
CA GLU A 158 16.89 -7.45 -22.26
C GLU A 158 15.69 -6.47 -22.25
N VAL A 159 15.35 -5.93 -21.09
CA VAL A 159 14.17 -5.09 -20.89
C VAL A 159 14.45 -3.62 -21.25
N ASP A 160 13.74 -3.11 -22.26
CA ASP A 160 13.71 -1.68 -22.57
C ASP A 160 12.63 -0.96 -21.74
N ILE A 161 13.04 -0.48 -20.56
CA ILE A 161 12.16 0.21 -19.58
C ILE A 161 11.45 1.43 -20.21
N ASN A 162 12.06 2.09 -21.21
CA ASN A 162 11.49 3.29 -21.82
C ASN A 162 10.26 2.98 -22.69
N LYS A 163 10.10 1.73 -23.12
CA LYS A 163 8.94 1.28 -23.91
C LYS A 163 7.82 0.69 -23.06
N MET A 164 7.96 0.69 -21.73
CA MET A 164 7.03 0.03 -20.83
C MET A 164 5.87 0.92 -20.40
N ASN A 165 4.68 0.33 -20.37
CA ASN A 165 3.53 0.89 -19.66
C ASN A 165 3.63 0.63 -18.14
N ASP A 166 2.73 1.23 -17.38
CA ASP A 166 2.74 1.15 -15.91
C ASP A 166 2.58 -0.27 -15.37
N THR A 167 1.81 -1.13 -16.06
CA THR A 167 1.64 -2.54 -15.65
C THR A 167 2.95 -3.30 -15.82
N GLN A 168 3.64 -3.10 -16.94
CA GLN A 168 4.95 -3.71 -17.19
C GLN A 168 6.00 -3.20 -16.19
N LYS A 169 6.06 -1.89 -15.94
CA LYS A 169 6.94 -1.31 -14.90
C LYS A 169 6.64 -1.89 -13.52
N SER A 170 5.37 -2.10 -13.20
CA SER A 170 4.98 -2.75 -11.95
C SER A 170 5.48 -4.18 -11.85
N GLN A 171 5.42 -4.96 -12.93
CA GLN A 171 5.94 -6.33 -12.96
C GLN A 171 7.46 -6.35 -12.81
N ILE A 172 8.18 -5.49 -13.54
CA ILE A 172 9.64 -5.37 -13.43
C ILE A 172 10.06 -4.89 -12.04
N GLY A 173 9.29 -3.98 -11.43
CA GLY A 173 9.49 -3.58 -10.04
C GLY A 173 9.42 -4.77 -9.07
N GLU A 174 8.46 -5.68 -9.24
CA GLU A 174 8.40 -6.92 -8.44
C GLU A 174 9.59 -7.86 -8.70
N TYR A 175 10.11 -7.91 -9.93
CA TYR A 175 11.35 -8.65 -10.24
C TYR A 175 12.54 -8.10 -9.46
N TYR A 176 12.69 -6.78 -9.40
CA TYR A 176 13.75 -6.15 -8.60
C TYR A 176 13.55 -6.39 -7.09
N VAL A 177 12.33 -6.38 -6.58
CA VAL A 177 12.03 -6.76 -5.18
C VAL A 177 12.49 -8.18 -4.90
N LEU A 178 12.17 -9.13 -5.77
CA LEU A 178 12.59 -10.52 -5.61
C LEU A 178 14.12 -10.66 -5.69
N LEU A 179 14.77 -9.97 -6.63
CA LEU A 179 16.23 -9.99 -6.74
C LEU A 179 16.91 -9.44 -5.47
N GLY A 180 16.33 -8.37 -4.89
CA GLY A 180 16.79 -7.83 -3.61
C GLY A 180 16.69 -8.84 -2.46
N LEU A 181 15.59 -9.59 -2.38
CA LEU A 181 15.43 -10.67 -1.40
C LEU A 181 16.48 -11.78 -1.58
N LEU A 182 16.77 -12.17 -2.82
CA LEU A 182 17.80 -13.18 -3.11
C LEU A 182 19.20 -12.73 -2.71
N TYR A 183 19.54 -11.45 -2.94
CA TYR A 183 20.79 -10.88 -2.45
C TYR A 183 20.86 -10.81 -0.92
N GLU A 184 19.77 -10.41 -0.27
CA GLU A 184 19.70 -10.40 1.20
C GLU A 184 19.90 -11.81 1.76
N PHE A 185 19.28 -12.82 1.15
CA PHE A 185 19.49 -14.22 1.53
C PHE A 185 20.95 -14.67 1.40
N LYS A 186 21.66 -14.19 0.35
CA LYS A 186 23.10 -14.42 0.21
C LYS A 186 23.96 -13.66 1.22
N GLY A 187 23.38 -12.74 1.98
CA GLY A 187 24.07 -11.83 2.90
C GLY A 187 24.61 -10.57 2.22
N ASP A 188 24.32 -10.34 0.94
CA ASP A 188 24.75 -9.16 0.20
C ASP A 188 23.73 -8.02 0.34
N LYS A 189 23.74 -7.39 1.51
CA LYS A 189 22.83 -6.28 1.83
C LYS A 189 22.98 -5.10 0.88
N SER A 190 24.20 -4.82 0.41
CA SER A 190 24.48 -3.70 -0.50
C SER A 190 23.79 -3.90 -1.85
N LEU A 191 23.93 -5.10 -2.44
CA LEU A 191 23.22 -5.42 -3.68
C LEU A 191 21.70 -5.52 -3.48
N ALA A 192 21.24 -5.99 -2.31
CA ALA A 192 19.81 -6.01 -1.98
C ALA A 192 19.20 -4.60 -2.00
N LEU A 193 19.85 -3.65 -1.32
CA LEU A 193 19.44 -2.24 -1.29
C LEU A 193 19.39 -1.64 -2.69
N LEU A 194 20.39 -1.91 -3.53
CA LEU A 194 20.42 -1.44 -4.92
C LEU A 194 19.20 -1.95 -5.72
N GLN A 195 18.78 -3.20 -5.54
CA GLN A 195 17.60 -3.71 -6.25
C GLN A 195 16.31 -3.11 -5.71
N TYR A 196 16.19 -2.92 -4.38
CA TYR A 196 15.02 -2.23 -3.83
C TYR A 196 14.92 -0.78 -4.33
N ASP A 197 16.04 -0.09 -4.49
CA ASP A 197 16.06 1.26 -5.05
C ASP A 197 15.56 1.27 -6.51
N LYS A 198 16.00 0.32 -7.34
CA LYS A 198 15.47 0.16 -8.70
C LYS A 198 13.97 -0.12 -8.72
N ALA A 199 13.47 -0.96 -7.81
CA ALA A 199 12.04 -1.23 -7.70
C ALA A 199 11.23 0.03 -7.34
N ILE A 200 11.76 0.88 -6.46
CA ILE A 200 11.15 2.16 -6.05
C ILE A 200 11.23 3.19 -7.18
N GLU A 201 12.33 3.25 -7.92
CA GLU A 201 12.45 4.15 -9.08
C GLU A 201 11.38 3.86 -10.13
N LEU A 202 11.15 2.57 -10.42
CA LEU A 202 10.10 2.16 -11.36
C LEU A 202 8.69 2.34 -10.82
N VAL A 203 8.51 2.12 -9.51
CA VAL A 203 7.22 2.18 -8.84
C VAL A 203 7.40 2.91 -7.51
N PRO A 204 7.22 4.24 -7.46
CA PRO A 204 7.52 5.06 -6.28
C PRO A 204 6.80 4.65 -4.99
N TYR A 205 5.65 3.98 -5.11
CA TYR A 205 4.88 3.45 -3.98
C TYR A 205 4.94 1.92 -3.88
N ASN A 206 6.07 1.31 -4.27
CA ASN A 206 6.31 -0.11 -4.05
C ASN A 206 6.54 -0.38 -2.56
N TYR A 207 5.44 -0.61 -1.83
CA TYR A 207 5.47 -0.81 -0.39
C TYR A 207 6.36 -1.99 0.03
N LYS A 208 6.51 -3.04 -0.79
CA LYS A 208 7.42 -4.16 -0.49
C LYS A 208 8.87 -3.71 -0.53
N ALA A 209 9.28 -3.05 -1.60
CA ALA A 209 10.64 -2.54 -1.74
C ALA A 209 11.00 -1.56 -0.61
N ILE A 210 10.09 -0.64 -0.28
CA ILE A 210 10.28 0.35 0.80
C ILE A 210 10.38 -0.37 2.15
N ALA A 211 9.48 -1.32 2.42
CA ALA A 211 9.51 -2.09 3.67
C ALA A 211 10.79 -2.91 3.81
N PHE A 212 11.17 -3.66 2.78
CA PHE A 212 12.35 -4.52 2.83
C PHE A 212 13.64 -3.71 2.94
N LYS A 213 13.73 -2.56 2.24
CA LYS A 213 14.80 -1.58 2.43
C LYS A 213 14.87 -1.08 3.88
N LYS A 214 13.73 -0.71 4.47
CA LYS A 214 13.65 -0.27 5.87
C LYS A 214 14.10 -1.35 6.86
N LEU A 215 13.82 -2.61 6.56
CA LEU A 215 14.17 -3.77 7.40
C LEU A 215 15.63 -4.25 7.27
N ILE A 216 16.43 -3.68 6.35
CA ILE A 216 17.86 -4.00 6.22
C ILE A 216 18.73 -3.14 7.14
N ASN A 217 18.28 -1.90 7.40
CA ASN A 217 18.94 -0.87 8.22
C ASN A 217 18.59 -1.02 9.69
#